data_AF-A0ABD3UDZ5-F1
#
_entry.id   AF-A0ABD3UDZ5-F1
#
_cell.length_a   1.000
_cell.length_b   1.000
_cell.length_c   1.000
_cell.angle_alpha   90.00
_cell.angle_beta   90.00
_cell.angle_gamma   90.00
#
_symmetry.space_group_name_H-M   'P 1'
#
loop_
_entity.id
_entity.type
_entity.pdbx_description
1 polymer ?
#
loop_
_entity_poly.entity_id
_entity_poly.type
_entity_poly.pdbx_seq_one_letter_code
_entity_poly.pdbx_strand_id
1 'polypeptide(L)'
;MAANRERKVDNENRQFNDDWTVQYCFVQHQTNVICLLCHLTVVVAKVSNIRRHYETKHQDFHNVVMDERTARIKSLRCSLNR
;
A
#
# COMPACT_ATOMS: atom_id res chain seq x y z
N MET A 1 37.92 -13.93 4.42
CA MET A 1 36.56 -14.06 4.99
C MET A 1 35.69 -12.93 4.45
N ALA A 2 34.84 -13.19 3.45
CA ALA A 2 33.88 -12.19 2.98
C ALA A 2 32.68 -12.22 3.92
N ALA A 3 32.58 -11.20 4.78
CA ALA A 3 31.44 -11.04 5.66
C ALA A 3 30.19 -10.79 4.81
N ASN A 4 29.44 -11.86 4.57
CA ASN A 4 28.05 -11.83 4.13
C ASN A 4 27.31 -10.93 5.12
N ARG A 5 27.12 -9.65 4.76
CA ARG A 5 26.28 -8.73 5.54
C ARG A 5 24.85 -9.16 5.32
N GLU A 6 24.45 -10.21 6.02
CA GLU A 6 23.06 -10.58 6.21
C GLU A 6 22.38 -9.35 6.77
N ARG A 7 21.62 -8.67 5.92
CA ARG A 7 20.73 -7.62 6.35
C ARG A 7 19.72 -8.30 7.26
N LYS A 8 19.90 -8.15 8.57
CA LYS A 8 18.84 -8.33 9.56
C LYS A 8 17.68 -7.49 9.06
N VAL A 9 16.68 -8.14 8.48
CA VAL A 9 15.42 -7.48 8.20
C VAL A 9 14.70 -7.54 9.53
N ASP A 10 14.95 -6.51 10.32
CA ASP A 10 14.30 -6.31 11.60
C ASP A 10 12.81 -6.53 11.44
N ASN A 11 12.28 -7.29 12.40
CA ASN A 11 10.91 -7.74 12.55
C ASN A 11 9.95 -6.58 12.87
N GLU A 12 10.25 -5.38 12.40
CA GLU A 12 9.44 -4.19 12.60
C GLU A 12 8.52 -4.04 11.38
N ASN A 13 7.21 -4.07 11.61
CA ASN A 13 6.18 -3.73 10.62
C ASN A 13 5.98 -4.71 9.44
N ARG A 14 5.69 -5.99 9.71
CA ARG A 14 4.94 -6.83 8.74
C ARG A 14 3.42 -6.65 8.83
N GLN A 15 2.95 -5.83 9.78
CA GLN A 15 1.53 -5.52 9.94
C GLN A 15 1.19 -4.32 9.06
N PHE A 16 0.09 -4.45 8.31
CA PHE A 16 -0.46 -3.35 7.54
C PHE A 16 -0.95 -2.25 8.48
N ASN A 17 -0.74 -0.99 8.11
CA ASN A 17 -1.31 0.14 8.83
C ASN A 17 -2.56 0.65 8.07
N ASP A 18 -3.70 0.70 8.74
CA ASP A 18 -4.95 1.22 8.17
C ASP A 18 -4.82 2.64 7.60
N ASP A 19 -3.91 3.46 8.13
CA ASP A 19 -3.58 4.78 7.61
C ASP A 19 -3.10 4.73 6.14
N TRP A 20 -2.44 3.64 5.72
CA TRP A 20 -2.02 3.44 4.33
C TRP A 20 -3.21 3.32 3.38
N THR A 21 -4.39 2.98 3.89
CA THR A 21 -5.63 2.99 3.11
C THR A 21 -6.00 4.40 2.69
N VAL A 22 -5.91 5.36 3.63
CA VAL A 22 -6.24 6.77 3.37
C VAL A 22 -5.09 7.46 2.62
N GLN A 23 -3.84 7.15 3.01
CA GLN A 23 -2.62 7.79 2.51
C GLN A 23 -2.13 7.27 1.16
N TYR A 24 -2.45 6.02 0.80
CA TYR A 24 -1.92 5.39 -0.43
C TYR A 24 -2.97 4.58 -1.21
N CYS A 25 -4.22 4.50 -0.73
CA CYS A 25 -5.28 3.68 -1.35
C CYS A 25 -4.96 2.18 -1.39
N PHE A 26 -4.29 1.66 -0.35
CA PHE A 26 -4.01 0.23 -0.22
C PHE A 26 -4.88 -0.42 0.85
N VAL A 27 -5.08 -1.73 0.77
CA VAL A 27 -5.80 -2.49 1.79
C VAL A 27 -5.11 -3.81 2.02
N GLN A 28 -5.13 -4.29 3.26
CA GLN A 28 -4.75 -5.68 3.52
C GLN A 28 -5.92 -6.60 3.17
N HIS A 29 -5.63 -7.61 2.34
CA HIS A 29 -6.54 -8.70 2.03
C HIS A 29 -5.86 -10.02 2.36
N GLN A 30 -6.33 -10.68 3.41
CA GLN A 30 -5.72 -11.88 4.01
C GLN A 30 -4.25 -11.61 4.41
N THR A 31 -3.30 -12.15 3.65
CA THR A 31 -1.85 -12.01 3.88
C THR A 31 -1.17 -11.02 2.95
N ASN A 32 -1.90 -10.52 1.94
CA ASN A 32 -1.35 -9.65 0.91
C ASN A 32 -1.90 -8.23 1.03
N VAL A 33 -1.20 -7.27 0.42
CA VAL A 33 -1.63 -5.87 0.38
C VAL A 33 -2.01 -5.52 -1.05
N ILE A 34 -3.24 -5.08 -1.28
CA ILE A 34 -3.79 -4.82 -2.61
C ILE A 34 -3.94 -3.30 -2.80
N CYS A 35 -3.49 -2.80 -3.95
CA CYS A 35 -3.76 -1.43 -4.37
C CYS A 35 -5.19 -1.32 -4.89
N LEU A 36 -6.00 -0.42 -4.33
CA LEU A 36 -7.38 -0.22 -4.78
C LEU A 36 -7.46 0.53 -6.12
N LEU A 37 -6.39 1.21 -6.55
CA LEU A 37 -6.40 2.01 -7.78
C LEU A 37 -6.12 1.16 -9.03
N CYS A 38 -5.23 0.16 -8.93
CA CYS A 38 -4.85 -0.71 -10.04
C CYS A 38 -5.02 -2.20 -9.77
N HIS A 39 -5.55 -2.59 -8.60
CA HIS A 39 -5.72 -3.97 -8.15
C HIS A 39 -4.42 -4.80 -8.11
N LEU A 40 -3.25 -4.13 -8.10
CA LEU A 40 -1.98 -4.81 -7.97
C LEU A 40 -1.75 -5.28 -6.54
N THR A 41 -1.32 -6.53 -6.41
CA THR A 41 -1.05 -7.16 -5.13
C THR A 41 0.44 -7.06 -4.79
N VAL A 42 0.74 -6.50 -3.63
CA VAL A 42 2.06 -6.39 -3.03
C VAL A 42 2.20 -7.50 -1.99
N VAL A 43 3.06 -8.48 -2.29
CA VAL A 43 3.31 -9.67 -1.45
C VAL A 43 3.98 -9.29 -0.11
N VAL A 44 4.71 -8.17 -0.08
CA VAL A 44 5.45 -7.71 1.09
C VAL A 44 4.87 -6.38 1.58
N ALA A 45 4.10 -6.45 2.66
CA ALA A 45 3.46 -5.34 3.36
C ALA A 45 4.47 -4.38 4.02
N LYS A 46 5.28 -3.71 3.21
CA LYS A 46 6.24 -2.68 3.65
C LYS A 46 5.82 -1.34 3.09
N VAL A 47 5.83 -0.32 3.94
CA VAL A 47 5.53 1.07 3.57
C VAL A 47 6.38 1.55 2.39
N SER A 48 7.63 1.11 2.28
CA SER A 48 8.52 1.46 1.16
C SER A 48 8.03 0.91 -0.17
N ASN A 49 7.50 -0.32 -0.20
CA ASN A 49 6.92 -0.92 -1.40
C ASN A 49 5.63 -0.20 -1.80
N ILE A 50 4.78 0.09 -0.82
CA ILE A 50 3.49 0.78 -0.99
C ILE A 50 3.71 2.21 -1.50
N ARG A 51 4.58 2.97 -0.84
CA ARG A 51 4.91 4.35 -1.23
C ARG A 51 5.51 4.40 -2.63
N ARG A 52 6.52 3.56 -2.91
CA ARG A 52 7.13 3.50 -4.25
C ARG A 52 6.10 3.16 -5.32
N HIS A 53 5.21 2.20 -5.05
CA HIS A 53 4.15 1.86 -5.97
C HIS A 53 3.23 3.05 -6.23
N TYR A 54 2.75 3.70 -5.17
CA TYR A 54 1.86 4.85 -5.26
C TYR A 54 2.50 6.00 -6.06
N GLU A 55 3.73 6.38 -5.75
CA GLU A 55 4.43 7.48 -6.42
C GLU A 55 4.74 7.17 -7.90
N THR A 56 5.05 5.92 -8.23
CA THR A 56 5.44 5.56 -9.61
C THR A 56 4.26 5.21 -10.52
N LYS A 57 3.16 4.65 -9.97
CA LYS A 57 1.99 4.20 -10.74
C LYS A 57 0.80 5.16 -10.64
N HIS A 58 0.74 5.94 -9.57
CA HIS A 58 -0.40 6.80 -9.24
C HIS A 58 0.04 8.23 -8.96
N GLN A 59 1.04 8.72 -9.68
CA GLN A 59 1.52 10.10 -9.57
C GLN A 59 0.39 11.10 -9.84
N ASP A 60 -0.48 10.83 -10.82
CA ASP A 60 -1.67 11.65 -11.11
C ASP A 60 -2.65 11.72 -9.94
N PHE A 61 -2.69 10.67 -9.12
CA PHE A 61 -3.57 10.59 -7.97
C PHE A 61 -3.10 11.45 -6.79
N HIS A 62 -1.83 11.86 -6.78
CA HIS A 62 -1.30 12.78 -5.77
C HIS A 62 -1.92 14.18 -5.88
N ASN A 63 -2.37 14.59 -7.07
CA ASN A 63 -2.97 15.90 -7.31
C ASN A 63 -4.48 15.92 -7.10
N VAL A 64 -5.09 14.78 -6.75
CA VAL A 64 -6.53 14.70 -6.46
C VAL A 64 -6.80 15.34 -5.10
N VAL A 65 -7.84 16.19 -5.05
CA VAL A 65 -8.28 16.85 -3.82
C VAL A 65 -8.64 15.80 -2.76
N MET A 66 -8.24 16.04 -1.51
CA MET A 66 -8.40 15.09 -0.39
C MET A 66 -9.85 14.60 -0.18
N ASP A 67 -10.85 15.45 -0.43
CA ASP A 67 -12.27 15.07 -0.36
C ASP A 67 -12.65 14.02 -1.42
N GLU A 68 -12.32 14.28 -2.69
CA GLU A 68 -12.60 13.35 -3.80
C GLU A 68 -11.84 12.04 -3.61
N ARG A 69 -10.61 12.13 -3.09
CA ARG A 69 -9.79 10.99 -2.75
C ARG A 69 -10.47 10.05 -1.76
N THR A 70 -11.00 10.61 -0.67
CA THR A 70 -11.59 9.83 0.43
C THR A 70 -12.89 9.15 -0.02
N ALA A 71 -13.71 9.86 -0.81
CA ALA A 71 -14.90 9.29 -1.43
C ALA A 71 -14.56 8.11 -2.36
N ARG A 72 -13.51 8.26 -3.17
CA ARG A 72 -13.05 7.21 -4.10
C ARG A 72 -12.54 5.99 -3.36
N ILE A 73 -11.74 6.16 -2.30
CA ILE A 73 -11.28 5.06 -1.44
C ILE A 73 -12.47 4.32 -0.82
N LYS A 74 -13.45 5.05 -0.28
CA LYS A 74 -14.65 4.46 0.33
C LYS A 74 -15.43 3.62 -0.69
N SER A 75 -15.62 4.13 -1.90
CA SER A 75 -16.28 3.39 -2.98
C SER A 75 -15.51 2.11 -3.36
N LEU A 76 -14.19 2.20 -3.50
CA LEU A 76 -13.35 1.07 -3.88
C LEU A 76 -13.32 -0.03 -2.82
N ARG A 77 -13.31 0.36 -1.52
CA ARG A 77 -13.41 -0.60 -0.41
C ARG A 77 -14.73 -1.36 -0.42
N CYS A 78 -15.84 -0.69 -0.72
CA CYS A 78 -17.15 -1.33 -0.78
C CYS A 78 -17.23 -2.43 -1.86
N SER A 79 -16.52 -2.23 -2.97
CA SER A 79 -16.47 -3.20 -4.07
C SER A 79 -15.56 -4.40 -3.80
N LEU A 80 -14.56 -4.26 -2.91
CA LEU A 80 -13.59 -5.33 -2.63
C LEU A 80 -14.15 -6.40 -1.67
N ASN A 81 -15.13 -6.07 -0.85
CA ASN A 81 -15.63 -6.93 0.23
C ASN A 81 -16.92 -7.71 -0.14
N ARG A 82 -17.11 -8.00 -1.44
CA ARG A 82 -18.27 -8.72 -1.99
C ARG A 82 -17.97 -10.19 -2.29
#